data_AF-A0A803XRF0-F1
#
_entry.id   AF-A0A803XRF0-F1
#
_cell.length_a   1.000
_cell.length_b   1.000
_cell.length_c   1.000
_cell.angle_alpha   90.00
_cell.angle_beta   90.00
_cell.angle_gamma   90.00
#
_symmetry.space_group_name_H-M   'P 1'
#
loop_
_entity.id
_entity.type
_entity.pdbx_description
1 polymer ?
#
loop_
_entity_poly.entity_id
_entity_poly.type
_entity_poly.pdbx_seq_one_letter_code
_entity_poly.pdbx_strand_id
1 'polypeptide(L)' 'MAEAHQAVAFQFTVTPDGIDLRMSHEALKQIYLSGVHSWKKKFIRFKVLKTIQAFQT' A
#
# COMPACT_ATOMS: atom_id res chain seq x y z
N MET A 1 -19.52 -2.88 19.82
CA MET A 1 -18.84 -4.08 20.35
C MET A 1 -18.84 -5.25 19.36
N ALA A 2 -18.41 -4.97 18.13
CA ALA A 2 -17.96 -5.97 17.17
C ALA A 2 -16.63 -5.45 16.61
N GLU A 3 -15.65 -5.28 17.50
CA GLU A 3 -14.47 -4.43 17.24
C GLU A 3 -13.14 -5.19 17.26
N ALA A 4 -13.13 -6.43 17.77
CA ALA A 4 -11.89 -7.21 17.82
C ALA A 4 -11.36 -7.58 16.42
N HIS A 5 -12.25 -7.91 15.48
CA HIS A 5 -11.86 -8.28 14.11
C HIS A 5 -11.52 -7.07 13.23
N GLN A 6 -12.10 -5.89 13.50
CA GLN A 6 -11.83 -4.68 12.74
C GLN A 6 -10.57 -3.94 13.25
N ALA A 7 -10.25 -4.09 14.53
CA ALA A 7 -9.05 -3.52 15.13
C ALA A 7 -7.75 -4.25 14.72
N VAL A 8 -7.85 -5.48 14.23
CA VAL A 8 -6.69 -6.32 13.88
C VAL A 8 -6.59 -6.48 12.36
N ALA A 9 -5.82 -5.60 11.74
CA ALA A 9 -5.55 -5.61 10.30
C ALA A 9 -4.47 -6.63 9.89
N PHE A 10 -3.50 -6.87 10.77
CA PHE A 10 -2.38 -7.80 10.56
C PHE A 10 -2.23 -8.68 11.79
N GLN A 11 -2.08 -9.98 11.57
CA GLN A 11 -1.78 -10.96 12.60
C GLN A 11 -0.56 -11.78 12.17
N PHE A 12 0.39 -11.85 13.08
CA PHE A 12 1.63 -12.59 12.94
C PHE A 12 1.71 -13.59 14.07
N THR A 13 1.94 -14.87 13.76
CA THR A 13 2.04 -15.92 14.76
C THR A 13 3.20 -16.84 14.42
N VAL A 14 4.08 -17.08 15.39
CA VAL A 14 5.17 -18.05 15.25
C VAL A 14 4.69 -19.36 15.86
N THR A 15 4.70 -20.42 15.08
CA THR A 15 4.41 -21.78 15.51
C THR A 15 5.71 -22.60 15.49
N PRO A 16 5.78 -23.71 16.24
CA PRO A 16 6.93 -24.61 16.17
C PRO A 16 7.23 -25.10 14.74
N ASP A 17 6.20 -25.19 13.90
CA ASP A 17 6.29 -25.63 12.50
C ASP A 17 6.57 -24.48 11.51
N GLY A 18 6.57 -23.21 11.96
CA GLY A 18 6.85 -22.07 11.08
C GLY A 18 6.20 -20.75 11.48
N ILE A 19 5.78 -19.98 10.47
CA ILE A 19 5.21 -18.63 10.63
C ILE A 19 3.84 -18.61 9.94
N ASP A 20 2.80 -18.21 10.69
CA ASP A 20 1.48 -17.92 10.17
C ASP A 20 1.28 -16.40 10.06
N LEU A 21 0.89 -15.97 8.85
CA LEU A 21 0.66 -14.59 8.49
C LEU A 21 -0.77 -14.44 8.02
N ARG A 22 -1.57 -13.68 8.77
CA ARG A 22 -2.97 -13.43 8.43
C ARG A 22 -3.18 -11.94 8.26
N MET A 23 -3.81 -11.57 7.16
CA MET A 23 -4.16 -10.19 6.83
C MET A 23 -5.64 -10.07 6.54
N SER A 24 -6.25 -8.99 7.00
CA SER A 24 -7.64 -8.70 6.68
C SER A 24 -7.79 -8.15 5.26
N HIS A 25 -8.97 -8.35 4.67
CA HIS A 25 -9.31 -7.76 3.37
C HIS A 25 -9.26 -6.23 3.41
N GLU A 26 -9.59 -5.63 4.55
CA GLU A 26 -9.50 -4.19 4.78
C GLU A 26 -8.05 -3.72 4.74
N ALA A 27 -7.12 -4.47 5.33
CA ALA A 27 -5.69 -4.18 5.30
C ALA A 27 -5.14 -4.19 3.86
N LEU A 28 -5.53 -5.19 3.05
CA LEU A 28 -5.17 -5.26 1.63
C LEU A 28 -5.69 -4.06 0.85
N LYS A 29 -6.96 -3.69 1.07
CA LYS A 29 -7.57 -2.53 0.42
C LYS A 29 -6.83 -1.23 0.77
N GLN A 30 -6.45 -1.04 2.02
CA GLN A 30 -5.71 0.15 2.47
C GLN A 30 -4.29 0.19 1.90
N ILE A 31 -3.58 -0.94 1.86
CA ILE A 31 -2.27 -1.03 1.19
C ILE A 31 -2.38 -0.67 -0.28
N TYR A 32 -3.38 -1.21 -0.98
CA TYR A 32 -3.59 -0.91 -2.40
C TYR A 32 -3.87 0.59 -2.63
N LEU A 33 -4.81 1.16 -1.89
CA LEU A 33 -5.18 2.57 -2.02
C LEU A 33 -4.00 3.50 -1.69
N SER A 34 -3.29 3.24 -0.58
CA SER A 34 -2.10 4.02 -0.20
C SER A 34 -0.96 3.92 -1.22
N GLY A 35 -0.78 2.74 -1.82
CA GLY A 35 0.15 2.50 -2.92
C GLY A 35 -0.19 3.34 -4.15
N VAL A 36 -1.43 3.24 -4.64
CA VAL A 36 -1.92 4.01 -5.80
C VAL A 36 -1.75 5.52 -5.57
N HIS A 37 -2.11 6.02 -4.39
CA HIS A 37 -1.95 7.45 -4.07
C HIS A 37 -0.49 7.90 -4.06
N SER A 38 0.42 7.08 -3.52
CA SER A 38 1.85 7.37 -3.48
C SER A 38 2.47 7.37 -4.88
N TRP A 39 2.06 6.44 -5.73
CA TRP A 39 2.55 6.33 -7.11
C TRP A 39 1.99 7.44 -8.01
N LYS A 40 0.74 7.89 -7.79
CA LYS A 40 0.15 9.01 -8.55
C LYS A 40 1.03 10.27 -8.49
N LYS A 41 1.55 10.62 -7.31
CA LYS A 41 2.46 11.76 -7.15
C LYS A 41 3.79 11.56 -7.90
N LYS A 42 4.34 10.34 -7.88
CA LYS A 42 5.55 10.00 -8.63
C LYS A 42 5.33 10.07 -10.14
N PHE A 43 4.22 9.55 -10.67
CA PHE A 43 3.90 9.63 -12.10
C PHE A 43 3.75 11.06 -12.61
N ILE A 44 3.13 11.94 -11.82
CA ILE A 44 3.03 13.37 -12.17
C ILE A 44 4.43 13.98 -12.27
N ARG A 45 5.31 13.70 -11.32
CA ARG A 45 6.70 14.20 -11.34
C ARG A 45 7.50 13.68 -12.53
N PHE A 46 7.34 12.42 -12.91
CA PHE A 46 7.96 11.87 -14.13
C PHE A 46 7.43 12.52 -15.40
N LYS A 47 6.12 12.79 -15.48
CA LYS A 47 5.51 13.46 -16.63
C LYS A 47 5.98 14.92 -16.75
N VAL A 48 5.98 15.67 -15.65
CA VAL A 48 6.44 17.07 -15.60
C VAL A 48 7.92 17.18 -15.99
N LEU A 49 8.78 16.29 -15.50
CA LEU A 49 10.20 16.30 -15.87
C LEU A 49 10.39 16.09 -17.39
N LYS A 50 9.65 15.15 -18.00
CA LYS A 50 9.67 14.94 -19.45
C LYS A 50 9.12 16.14 -20.23
N THR A 51 8.07 16.80 -19.72
CA THR A 51 7.49 17.97 -20.39
C THR A 51 8.42 19.18 -20.35
N ILE A 52 9.14 19.41 -19.23
CA ILE A 52 10.14 20.50 -19.15
C ILE A 52 11.31 20.23 -20.12
N GLN A 53 11.77 18.98 -20.22
CA GLN A 53 12.82 18.63 -21.20
C GLN A 53 12.37 18.83 -22.65
N ALA A 54 11.10 18.54 -22.98
CA ALA A 54 10.57 18.73 -24.32
C ALA A 54 10.45 20.20 -24.76
N PHE A 55 10.44 21.15 -23.81
CA PHE A 55 10.37 22.59 -24.08
C PHE A 55 11.77 23.26 -24.19
N GLN A 56 12.85 22.49 -24.00
CA GLN A 56 14.25 22.94 -24.09
C GLN A 56 14.96 22.45 -25.38
N THR A 57 14.22 21.86 -26.31
CA THR A 57 14.63 21.44 -27.67
C THR A 57 13.83 22.20 -28.71
#